data_AF-A0A3Q1JG70-F1
#
_entry.id   AF-A0A3Q1JG70-F1
#
_cell.length_a   1.000
_cell.length_b   1.000
_cell.length_c   1.000
_cell.angle_alpha   90.00
_cell.angle_beta   90.00
_cell.angle_gamma   90.00
#
_symmetry.space_group_name_H-M   'P 1'
#
loop_
_entity.id
_entity.type
_entity.pdbx_description
1 polymer ?
#
loop_
_entity_poly.entity_id
_entity_poly.type
_entity_poly.pdbx_seq_one_letter_code
_entity_poly.pdbx_strand_id
1 'polypeptide(L)' 'ELFLRDTNKDKARLVIDTVRKKGEAASSDMIEVLCELDPSLCEHLGLE' A
#
# COMPACT_ATOMS: atom_id res chain seq x y z
N GLU A 1 20.30 -5.30 -19.46
CA GLU A 1 19.57 -5.65 -18.23
C GLU A 1 18.68 -4.47 -17.86
N LEU A 2 17.37 -4.72 -17.78
CA LEU A 2 16.38 -3.68 -17.54
C LEU A 2 16.55 -3.13 -16.12
N PHE A 3 17.28 -2.02 -16.00
CA PHE A 3 17.18 -1.15 -14.84
C PHE A 3 15.71 -0.69 -14.79
N LEU A 4 14.97 -1.29 -13.86
CA LEU A 4 13.54 -1.12 -13.68
C LEU A 4 13.23 0.37 -13.68
N ARG A 5 12.39 0.78 -14.64
CA ARG A 5 11.83 2.12 -14.69
C ARG A 5 11.10 2.32 -13.36
N ASP A 6 11.65 3.14 -12.47
CA ASP A 6 11.08 3.42 -11.16
C ASP A 6 9.77 4.22 -11.35
N THR A 7 8.67 3.50 -11.56
CA THR A 7 7.35 4.11 -11.68
C THR A 7 6.70 4.21 -10.31
N ASN A 8 5.78 5.16 -10.14
CA ASN A 8 4.96 5.23 -8.92
C ASN A 8 4.23 3.91 -8.63
N LYS A 9 3.88 3.14 -9.69
CA LYS A 9 3.27 1.82 -9.55
C LYS A 9 4.24 0.80 -8.96
N ASP A 10 5.51 0.82 -9.36
CA ASP A 10 6.52 -0.10 -8.84
C ASP A 10 6.84 0.20 -7.37
N LYS A 11 6.89 1.49 -7.01
CA LYS A 11 7.00 1.95 -5.62
C LYS A 11 5.81 1.51 -4.77
N ALA A 12 4.58 1.72 -5.24
CA ALA A 12 3.37 1.30 -4.53
C ALA A 12 3.35 -0.23 -4.31
N ARG A 13 3.70 -1.00 -5.36
CA ARG A 13 3.83 -2.47 -5.25
C ARG A 13 4.84 -2.86 -4.20
N LEU A 14 6.02 -2.23 -4.19
CA LEU A 14 7.08 -2.54 -3.22
C LEU A 14 6.62 -2.32 -1.77
N VAL A 15 5.89 -1.23 -1.51
CA VAL A 15 5.33 -0.93 -0.18
C VAL A 15 4.33 -2.01 0.24
N ILE A 16 3.33 -2.30 -0.61
CA ILE A 16 2.29 -3.31 -0.35
C ILE A 16 2.94 -4.68 -0.10
N ASP A 17 3.85 -5.12 -0.97
CA ASP A 17 4.52 -6.42 -0.84
C ASP A 17 5.36 -6.51 0.43
N THR A 18 5.99 -5.41 0.83
CA THR A 18 6.80 -5.33 2.07
C THR A 18 5.92 -5.45 3.31
N VAL A 19 4.81 -4.70 3.35
CA VAL A 19 3.91 -4.70 4.51
C VAL A 19 3.21 -6.05 4.65
N ARG A 20 2.76 -6.65 3.54
CA ARG A 20 2.16 -7.99 3.56
C ARG A 20 3.10 -9.06 4.15
N LYS A 21 4.40 -8.97 3.87
CA LYS A 21 5.41 -9.89 4.43
C LYS A 21 5.63 -9.71 5.94
N LYS A 22 5.24 -8.57 6.52
CA LYS A 22 5.33 -8.31 7.97
C LYS A 22 4.16 -8.90 8.75
N GLY A 23 3.10 -9.32 8.07
CA GLY A 23 1.93 -9.97 8.68
C GLY A 23 0.71 -9.06 8.79
N GLU A 24 -0.34 -9.60 9.38
CA GLU A 24 -1.67 -8.95 9.43
C GLU A 24 -1.69 -7.66 10.26
N ALA A 25 -0.97 -7.61 11.38
CA ALA A 25 -0.90 -6.41 12.22
C ALA A 25 -0.36 -5.20 11.42
N ALA A 26 0.79 -5.37 10.77
CA ALA A 26 1.37 -4.32 9.93
C ALA A 26 0.48 -3.96 8.72
N SER A 27 -0.26 -4.94 8.18
CA SER A 27 -1.21 -4.68 7.10
C SER A 27 -2.40 -3.86 7.58
N SER A 28 -2.86 -4.10 8.82
CA SER A 28 -3.92 -3.32 9.46
C SER A 28 -3.46 -1.89 9.73
N ASP A 29 -2.26 -1.72 10.29
CA ASP A 29 -1.66 -0.39 10.54
C ASP A 29 -1.52 0.41 9.23
N MET A 30 -1.12 -0.25 8.12
CA MET A 30 -1.03 0.41 6.81
C MET A 30 -2.41 0.86 6.29
N ILE A 31 -3.46 0.07 6.51
CA ILE A 31 -4.82 0.43 6.09
C ILE A 31 -5.31 1.63 6.90
N GLU A 32 -5.09 1.64 8.23
CA GLU A 32 -5.45 2.79 9.09
C GLU A 32 -4.79 4.09 8.57
N VAL A 33 -3.47 4.05 8.33
CA VAL A 33 -2.73 5.20 7.77
C VAL A 33 -3.25 5.58 6.38
N LEU A 34 -3.60 4.61 5.53
CA LEU A 34 -4.14 4.89 4.20
C LEU A 34 -5.49 5.62 4.30
N CYS A 35 -6.36 5.21 5.22
CA CYS A 35 -7.68 5.82 5.40
C CYS A 35 -7.60 7.20 6.06
N GLU A 36 -6.60 7.45 6.90
CA GLU A 36 -6.32 8.80 7.40
C GLU A 36 -5.82 9.74 6.30
N LEU A 37 -4.95 9.25 5.41
CA LEU A 37 -4.32 10.07 4.37
C LEU A 37 -5.23 10.29 3.15
N ASP A 38 -6.00 9.28 2.77
CA ASP A 38 -6.90 9.32 1.61
C ASP A 38 -8.20 8.52 1.90
N PRO A 39 -9.17 9.15 2.60
CA PRO A 39 -10.46 8.52 2.89
C PRO A 39 -11.21 8.11 1.63
N SER A 40 -11.16 8.95 0.58
CA SER A 40 -11.80 8.65 -0.70
C SER A 40 -11.24 7.37 -1.30
N LEU A 41 -9.92 7.19 -1.30
CA LEU A 41 -9.32 5.95 -1.79
C LEU A 41 -9.71 4.74 -0.94
N CYS A 42 -9.76 4.88 0.39
CA CYS A 42 -10.22 3.79 1.26
C CYS A 42 -11.68 3.38 0.98
N GLU A 43 -12.58 4.35 0.80
CA GLU A 43 -13.97 4.11 0.40
C GLU A 43 -14.03 3.35 -0.93
N HIS A 44 -13.28 3.80 -1.95
CA HIS A 44 -13.22 3.15 -3.26
C HIS A 44 -12.65 1.72 -3.21
N LEU A 45 -11.79 1.42 -2.23
CA LEU A 45 -11.20 0.10 -2.03
C LEU A 45 -12.03 -0.80 -1.08
N GLY A 46 -13.08 -0.27 -0.43
CA GLY A 46 -13.89 -0.99 0.55
C GLY A 46 -13.12 -1.36 1.82
N LEU A 47 -12.23 -0.45 2.26
CA LEU A 47 -11.37 -0.62 3.44
C LEU A 47 -11.89 0.10 4.69
N GLU A 48 -13.08 0.70 4.61
CA GLU A 48 -13.79 1.30 5.76
C GLU A 48 -14.37 0.26 6.72
#